data_AF-A0A947CWB7-F1
#
_entry.id   AF-A0A947CWB7-F1
#
_cell.length_a   1.000
_cell.length_b   1.000
_cell.length_c   1.000
_cell.angle_alpha   90.00
_cell.angle_beta   90.00
_cell.angle_gamma   90.00
#
_symmetry.space_group_name_H-M   'P 1'
#
loop_
_entity.id
_entity.type
_entity.pdbx_description
1 polymer ?
#
loop_
_entity_poly.entity_id
_entity_poly.type
_entity_poly.pdbx_seq_one_letter_code
_entity_poly.pdbx_strand_id
1 'polypeptide(L)'
;MRRTPILKMFVLATALPLALVGCGSEDGSSSGPEAEELDETGTHNTYVLDSLQVPTSPSEANALGLNIDFDDQDIPDNQLGKILSTLASAAGGDFDISTSLAETIATGDIILLSSIQATDLSNAAGAGMWVYIGDEPSRSPCTGEEDTTCGKHLDGQTGFAIKADSPRNALITGQIAGGKFDGGPGTVRLELPLVGDTPLVLDLIGAQAKVTVGANGLQSGRLGGAVTEDALRTDVLPALQQILVDVAGEDCVPGGETCCTPESTGELLYDLFDEDGSCDISLTELENNSLISTLLAPDLDLLDEGGNFNPNSDGVLDSLSLGIGFSAVGATFSPPVQ
;
A
#
# COMPACT_ATOMS: atom_id res chain seq x y z
N MET A 1 -53.46 14.45 18.88
CA MET A 1 -53.49 15.02 20.25
C MET A 1 -52.20 14.64 20.94
N ARG A 2 -51.44 15.65 21.42
CA ARG A 2 -50.52 15.63 22.58
C ARG A 2 -49.33 14.64 22.54
N ARG A 3 -48.10 14.98 22.89
CA ARG A 3 -47.42 16.19 23.39
C ARG A 3 -45.92 15.88 23.31
N THR A 4 -45.15 16.82 22.78
CA THR A 4 -43.68 16.90 22.90
C THR A 4 -43.28 17.17 24.36
N PRO A 5 -42.16 16.63 24.85
CA PRO A 5 -41.45 17.22 25.98
C PRO A 5 -40.16 17.92 25.54
N ILE A 6 -40.10 19.18 25.96
CA ILE A 6 -39.00 20.13 26.00
C ILE A 6 -38.03 19.71 27.11
N LEU A 7 -36.71 19.68 26.89
CA LEU A 7 -35.76 19.74 28.02
C LEU A 7 -34.38 20.34 27.69
N LYS A 8 -34.26 21.62 28.07
CA LYS A 8 -33.15 22.32 28.78
C LYS A 8 -31.72 22.24 28.24
N MET A 9 -31.39 23.28 27.46
CA MET A 9 -30.06 23.83 27.28
C MET A 9 -29.51 24.35 28.63
N PHE A 10 -28.36 23.85 29.08
CA PHE A 10 -27.55 24.45 30.13
C PHE A 10 -26.36 25.14 29.46
N VAL A 11 -26.32 26.48 29.53
CA VAL A 11 -25.17 27.29 29.13
C VAL A 11 -24.31 27.47 30.37
N LEU A 12 -23.14 26.82 30.40
CA LEU A 12 -22.12 27.07 31.41
C LEU A 12 -21.04 27.95 30.75
N ALA A 13 -21.05 29.24 31.10
CA ALA A 13 -20.05 30.21 30.67
C ALA A 13 -18.84 30.12 31.62
N THR A 14 -17.77 29.47 31.16
CA THR A 14 -16.48 29.45 31.86
C THR A 14 -15.57 30.50 31.20
N ALA A 15 -15.30 31.58 31.92
CA ALA A 15 -14.29 32.57 31.54
C ALA A 15 -12.89 31.97 31.77
N LEU A 16 -12.11 31.80 30.70
CA LEU A 16 -10.70 31.44 30.77
C LEU A 16 -9.82 32.68 30.49
N PRO A 17 -8.77 32.94 31.28
CA PRO A 17 -7.90 34.08 31.09
C PRO A 17 -6.99 33.91 29.86
N LEU A 18 -6.91 34.97 29.04
CA LEU A 18 -5.92 35.13 27.98
C LEU A 18 -4.50 35.17 28.57
N ALA A 19 -3.67 34.19 28.22
CA ALA A 19 -2.23 34.26 28.41
C ALA A 19 -1.55 34.63 27.09
N LEU A 20 -0.99 35.84 27.10
CA LEU A 20 0.13 36.41 26.34
C LEU A 20 0.66 35.67 25.10
N VAL A 21 0.53 36.39 23.98
CA VAL A 21 1.27 36.23 22.72
C VAL A 21 2.77 36.49 22.95
N GLY A 22 3.58 35.46 22.76
CA GLY A 22 5.03 35.58 22.53
C GLY A 22 5.29 35.58 21.03
N CYS A 23 5.74 36.71 20.49
CA CYS A 23 6.15 36.86 19.09
C CYS A 23 7.68 36.66 19.04
N GLY A 24 8.10 35.45 18.66
CA GLY A 24 9.49 35.15 18.29
C GLY A 24 9.51 34.86 16.79
N SER A 25 10.19 35.71 16.03
CA SER A 25 10.53 35.44 14.62
C SER A 25 11.69 34.45 14.62
N GLU A 26 11.38 33.17 14.46
CA GLU A 26 12.35 32.12 14.12
C GLU A 26 12.28 31.90 12.61
N ASP A 27 13.45 32.00 11.97
CA ASP A 27 13.63 31.87 10.53
C ASP A 27 13.13 30.49 10.07
N GLY A 28 12.02 30.49 9.31
CA GLY A 28 11.27 29.32 8.86
C GLY A 28 12.02 28.50 7.82
N SER A 29 13.10 27.85 8.21
CA SER A 29 13.61 26.69 7.49
C SER A 29 12.65 25.54 7.81
N SER A 30 11.76 25.20 6.88
CA SER A 30 10.93 23.98 6.96
C SER A 30 11.85 22.78 6.76
N SER A 31 12.68 22.48 7.76
CA SER A 31 13.29 21.17 7.87
C SER A 31 12.13 20.17 8.00
N GLY A 32 12.03 19.24 7.05
CA GLY A 32 11.09 18.13 7.15
C GLY A 32 11.22 17.41 8.49
N PRO A 33 10.24 16.57 8.87
CA PRO A 33 10.26 15.88 10.14
C PRO A 33 11.60 15.15 10.32
N GLU A 34 12.37 15.53 11.34
CA GLU A 34 13.57 14.78 11.69
C GLU A 34 13.13 13.35 12.04
N ALA A 35 13.76 12.35 11.44
CA ALA A 35 13.44 10.97 11.72
C ALA A 35 13.62 10.70 13.22
N GLU A 36 12.54 10.32 13.90
CA GLU A 36 12.58 9.97 15.31
C GLU A 36 13.56 8.82 15.53
N GLU A 37 14.42 8.95 16.54
CA GLU A 37 15.42 7.93 16.88
C GLU A 37 14.70 6.68 17.41
N LEU A 38 15.02 5.52 16.83
CA LEU A 38 14.50 4.23 17.28
C LEU A 38 14.96 3.93 18.72
N ASP A 39 14.03 3.62 19.61
CA ASP A 39 14.38 3.08 20.93
C ASP A 39 14.72 1.58 20.83
N GLU A 40 16.02 1.27 20.74
CA GLU A 40 16.55 -0.08 20.64
C GLU A 40 16.20 -0.97 21.86
N THR A 41 15.77 -0.38 22.99
CA THR A 41 15.35 -1.14 24.17
C THR A 41 13.91 -1.68 24.06
N GLY A 42 13.18 -1.25 23.02
CA GLY A 42 11.83 -1.70 22.73
C GLY A 42 11.75 -3.21 22.48
N THR A 43 10.61 -3.81 22.84
CA THR A 43 10.32 -5.21 22.54
C THR A 43 9.72 -5.33 21.14
N HIS A 44 10.13 -6.35 20.38
CA HIS A 44 9.51 -6.67 19.11
C HIS A 44 8.16 -7.37 19.32
N ASN A 45 7.13 -6.81 18.70
CA ASN A 45 5.80 -7.39 18.56
C ASN A 45 5.64 -7.83 17.10
N THR A 46 5.27 -9.08 16.88
CA THR A 46 5.29 -9.70 15.56
C THR A 46 3.89 -10.02 15.06
N TYR A 47 3.65 -9.76 13.78
CA TYR A 47 2.35 -9.85 13.13
C TYR A 47 2.47 -10.47 11.74
N VAL A 48 1.39 -11.09 11.27
CA VAL A 48 1.21 -11.51 9.88
C VAL A 48 0.00 -10.78 9.32
N LEU A 49 0.13 -10.21 8.12
CA LEU A 49 -0.97 -9.54 7.45
C LEU A 49 -2.09 -10.55 7.19
N ASP A 50 -3.31 -10.20 7.58
CA ASP A 50 -4.52 -11.00 7.36
C ASP A 50 -5.46 -10.37 6.34
N SER A 51 -5.24 -9.11 5.98
CA SER A 51 -5.87 -8.47 4.85
C SER A 51 -4.97 -7.40 4.22
N LEU A 52 -5.12 -7.25 2.91
CA LEU A 52 -4.56 -6.17 2.12
C LEU A 52 -5.70 -5.55 1.31
N GLN A 53 -5.72 -4.22 1.23
CA GLN A 53 -6.72 -3.49 0.47
C GLN A 53 -6.02 -2.60 -0.55
N VAL A 54 -6.26 -2.88 -1.82
CA VAL A 54 -5.96 -1.95 -2.91
C VAL A 54 -7.19 -1.07 -3.18
N PRO A 55 -7.03 0.19 -3.61
CA PRO A 55 -8.17 1.02 -3.96
C PRO A 55 -8.98 0.46 -5.14
N THR A 56 -10.30 0.37 -4.97
CA THR A 56 -11.24 0.01 -6.05
C THR A 56 -12.03 1.21 -6.56
N SER A 57 -11.84 2.38 -5.94
CA SER A 57 -12.43 3.64 -6.39
C SER A 57 -11.49 4.84 -6.16
N PRO A 58 -11.68 5.96 -6.87
CA PRO A 58 -10.92 7.19 -6.61
C PRO A 58 -11.04 7.70 -5.17
N SER A 59 -12.21 7.51 -4.53
CA SER A 59 -12.40 7.88 -3.13
C SER A 59 -11.58 7.03 -2.17
N GLU A 60 -11.48 5.73 -2.43
CA GLU A 60 -10.62 4.83 -1.64
C GLU A 60 -9.15 5.12 -1.87
N ALA A 61 -8.75 5.47 -3.10
CA ALA A 61 -7.37 5.82 -3.41
C ALA A 61 -6.93 7.02 -2.56
N ASN A 62 -7.77 8.06 -2.47
CA ASN A 62 -7.50 9.20 -1.60
C ASN A 62 -7.52 8.85 -0.10
N ALA A 63 -8.37 7.92 0.34
CA ALA A 63 -8.46 7.52 1.74
C ALA A 63 -7.24 6.70 2.21
N LEU A 64 -6.71 5.87 1.31
CA LEU A 64 -5.54 5.01 1.55
C LEU A 64 -4.20 5.72 1.26
N GLY A 65 -4.22 6.82 0.51
CA GLY A 65 -3.04 7.65 0.26
C GLY A 65 -2.45 8.27 1.54
N LEU A 66 -1.17 8.62 1.44
CA LEU A 66 -0.39 9.36 2.44
C LEU A 66 0.34 10.50 1.74
N ASN A 67 0.64 11.58 2.45
CA ASN A 67 1.44 12.70 1.93
C ASN A 67 2.92 12.30 1.92
N ILE A 68 3.40 11.76 0.80
CA ILE A 68 4.72 11.13 0.64
C ILE A 68 5.82 12.16 0.39
N ASP A 69 5.49 13.24 -0.33
CA ASP A 69 6.43 14.33 -0.64
C ASP A 69 6.52 15.39 0.47
N PHE A 70 5.67 15.29 1.49
CA PHE A 70 5.58 16.20 2.63
C PHE A 70 5.18 17.63 2.22
N ASP A 71 4.26 17.76 1.27
CA ASP A 71 3.69 19.06 0.93
C ASP A 71 2.98 19.73 2.12
N ASP A 72 2.93 21.07 2.12
CA ASP A 72 2.30 21.87 3.18
C ASP A 72 0.76 21.72 3.20
N GLN A 73 0.18 21.13 2.15
CA GLN A 73 -1.26 20.97 2.00
C GLN A 73 -1.79 19.67 2.62
N ASP A 74 -0.89 18.75 3.01
CA ASP A 74 -1.21 17.41 3.48
C ASP A 74 -2.09 16.64 2.48
N ILE A 75 -1.77 16.77 1.19
CA ILE A 75 -2.51 16.08 0.12
C ILE A 75 -2.09 14.60 0.10
N PRO A 76 -3.05 13.65 0.15
CA PRO A 76 -2.70 12.25 0.01
C PRO A 76 -2.28 11.87 -1.41
N ASP A 77 -1.13 11.22 -1.53
CA ASP A 77 -0.57 10.68 -2.76
C ASP A 77 -0.95 9.21 -2.92
N ASN A 78 -1.54 8.86 -4.07
CA ASN A 78 -1.90 7.49 -4.41
C ASN A 78 -2.24 7.35 -5.91
N GLN A 79 -1.38 7.84 -6.78
CA GLN A 79 -1.62 7.85 -8.22
C GLN A 79 -1.74 6.43 -8.77
N LEU A 80 -0.85 5.50 -8.42
CA LEU A 80 -0.97 4.09 -8.83
C LEU A 80 -2.27 3.47 -8.33
N GLY A 81 -2.71 3.79 -7.11
CA GLY A 81 -4.02 3.35 -6.60
C GLY A 81 -5.20 3.85 -7.42
N LYS A 82 -5.16 5.09 -7.92
CA LYS A 82 -6.19 5.64 -8.83
C LYS A 82 -6.20 4.86 -10.15
N ILE A 83 -5.04 4.47 -10.66
CA ILE A 83 -4.92 3.67 -11.89
C ILE A 83 -5.52 2.28 -11.69
N LEU A 84 -5.12 1.59 -10.62
CA LEU A 84 -5.68 0.27 -10.28
C LEU A 84 -7.20 0.32 -10.14
N SER A 85 -7.74 1.38 -9.50
CA SER A 85 -9.20 1.56 -9.40
C SER A 85 -9.89 1.80 -10.74
N THR A 86 -9.21 2.47 -11.67
CA THR A 86 -9.74 2.74 -13.02
C THR A 86 -9.73 1.46 -13.86
N LEU A 87 -8.65 0.66 -13.77
CA LEU A 87 -8.56 -0.65 -14.43
C LEU A 87 -9.61 -1.61 -13.91
N ALA A 88 -9.80 -1.70 -12.58
CA ALA A 88 -10.88 -2.47 -11.98
C ALA A 88 -12.27 -2.01 -12.39
N SER A 89 -12.48 -0.71 -12.57
CA SER A 89 -13.74 -0.21 -13.10
C SER A 89 -13.94 -0.53 -14.59
N ALA A 90 -12.86 -0.52 -15.39
CA ALA A 90 -12.90 -0.71 -16.83
C ALA A 90 -13.05 -2.18 -17.24
N ALA A 91 -12.39 -3.09 -16.54
CA ALA A 91 -12.48 -4.54 -16.77
C ALA A 91 -13.77 -5.15 -16.20
N GLY A 92 -14.67 -4.33 -15.65
CA GLY A 92 -15.93 -4.80 -15.09
C GLY A 92 -15.73 -5.63 -13.82
N GLY A 93 -16.70 -6.51 -13.54
CA GLY A 93 -16.64 -7.39 -12.37
C GLY A 93 -15.63 -8.53 -12.49
N ASP A 94 -14.98 -8.68 -13.65
CA ASP A 94 -14.09 -9.80 -13.94
C ASP A 94 -12.67 -9.55 -13.40
N PHE A 95 -12.28 -8.29 -13.19
CA PHE A 95 -11.02 -7.91 -12.56
C PHE A 95 -11.21 -7.54 -11.09
N ASP A 96 -11.30 -8.56 -10.24
CA ASP A 96 -11.42 -8.38 -8.79
C ASP A 96 -10.09 -8.65 -8.07
N ILE A 97 -9.17 -7.66 -8.12
CA ILE A 97 -7.90 -7.72 -7.39
C ILE A 97 -8.12 -7.98 -5.91
N SER A 98 -9.21 -7.46 -5.32
CA SER A 98 -9.47 -7.62 -3.88
C SER A 98 -9.78 -9.05 -3.51
N THR A 99 -10.56 -9.75 -4.33
CA THR A 99 -10.83 -11.18 -4.15
C THR A 99 -9.55 -12.01 -4.37
N SER A 100 -8.80 -11.76 -5.44
CA SER A 100 -7.52 -12.46 -5.68
C SER A 100 -6.53 -12.26 -4.53
N LEU A 101 -6.36 -11.03 -4.05
CA LEU A 101 -5.55 -10.72 -2.86
C LEU A 101 -5.99 -11.49 -1.63
N ALA A 102 -7.29 -11.47 -1.34
CA ALA A 102 -7.85 -12.17 -0.19
C ALA A 102 -7.64 -13.69 -0.28
N GLU A 103 -7.78 -14.27 -1.47
CA GLU A 103 -7.51 -15.68 -1.72
C GLU A 103 -6.03 -16.01 -1.54
N THR A 104 -5.11 -15.27 -2.15
CA THR A 104 -3.66 -15.48 -2.03
C THR A 104 -3.18 -15.36 -0.56
N ILE A 105 -3.73 -14.42 0.19
CA ILE A 105 -3.46 -14.29 1.64
C ILE A 105 -4.04 -15.48 2.40
N ALA A 106 -5.27 -15.90 2.10
CA ALA A 106 -5.90 -17.03 2.77
C ALA A 106 -5.19 -18.36 2.49
N THR A 107 -4.72 -18.58 1.25
CA THR A 107 -3.99 -19.79 0.83
C THR A 107 -2.52 -19.76 1.29
N GLY A 108 -2.02 -18.61 1.73
CA GLY A 108 -0.64 -18.44 2.18
C GLY A 108 0.37 -18.41 1.03
N ASP A 109 -0.09 -18.15 -0.19
CA ASP A 109 0.75 -17.96 -1.37
C ASP A 109 1.57 -16.67 -1.26
N ILE A 110 1.06 -15.69 -0.50
CA ILE A 110 1.81 -14.53 -0.03
C ILE A 110 1.68 -14.43 1.49
N ILE A 111 2.83 -14.26 2.13
CA ILE A 111 2.94 -14.07 3.57
C ILE A 111 3.73 -12.79 3.78
N LEU A 112 3.07 -11.72 4.20
CA LEU A 112 3.72 -10.49 4.62
C LEU A 112 3.75 -10.44 6.14
N LEU A 113 4.95 -10.30 6.70
CA LEU A 113 5.19 -10.24 8.13
C LEU A 113 5.50 -8.80 8.52
N SER A 114 5.03 -8.39 9.69
CA SER A 114 5.35 -7.08 10.27
C SER A 114 5.92 -7.25 11.67
N SER A 115 6.96 -6.48 11.99
CA SER A 115 7.46 -6.37 13.36
C SER A 115 7.41 -4.92 13.81
N ILE A 116 6.84 -4.66 14.99
CA ILE A 116 6.87 -3.36 15.64
C ILE A 116 7.74 -3.44 16.90
N GLN A 117 8.86 -2.72 16.91
CA GLN A 117 9.71 -2.53 18.08
C GLN A 117 9.28 -1.24 18.79
N ALA A 118 8.84 -1.37 20.04
CA ALA A 118 8.47 -0.23 20.88
C ALA A 118 8.60 -0.59 22.36
N THR A 119 8.80 0.42 23.20
CA THR A 119 8.79 0.26 24.66
C THR A 119 7.39 0.04 25.23
N ASP A 120 6.37 0.63 24.57
CA ASP A 120 4.96 0.54 24.95
C ASP A 120 4.07 0.74 23.71
N LEU A 121 3.14 -0.19 23.47
CA LEU A 121 2.25 -0.15 22.29
C LEU A 121 1.13 0.90 22.40
N SER A 122 1.00 1.61 23.52
CA SER A 122 0.08 2.73 23.68
C SER A 122 0.80 4.07 23.47
N ASN A 123 2.01 4.24 24.03
CA ASN A 123 2.80 5.45 23.86
C ASN A 123 4.32 5.16 23.86
N ALA A 124 4.98 5.38 22.74
CA ALA A 124 6.44 5.27 22.59
C ALA A 124 6.95 6.41 21.70
N ALA A 125 7.97 7.14 22.17
CA ALA A 125 8.54 8.26 21.41
C ALA A 125 9.36 7.78 20.20
N GLY A 126 10.09 6.68 20.36
CA GLY A 126 10.80 6.00 19.29
C GLY A 126 10.25 4.59 19.08
N ALA A 127 9.75 4.31 17.89
CA ALA A 127 9.27 3.00 17.47
C ALA A 127 9.76 2.70 16.05
N GLY A 128 9.97 1.43 15.77
CA GLY A 128 10.34 0.95 14.44
C GLY A 128 9.32 -0.06 13.94
N MET A 129 8.96 0.04 12.67
CA MET A 129 8.18 -0.97 11.95
C MET A 129 9.04 -1.57 10.84
N TRP A 130 9.11 -2.90 10.80
CA TRP A 130 9.71 -3.64 9.70
C TRP A 130 8.64 -4.41 8.95
N VAL A 131 8.83 -4.53 7.64
CA VAL A 131 8.04 -5.40 6.77
C VAL A 131 8.97 -6.46 6.19
N TYR A 132 8.57 -7.73 6.29
CA TYR A 132 9.32 -8.86 5.75
C TYR A 132 8.42 -9.72 4.85
N ILE A 133 9.05 -10.42 3.92
CA ILE A 133 8.43 -11.50 3.17
C ILE A 133 8.61 -12.78 3.99
N GLY A 134 7.51 -13.42 4.33
CA GLY A 134 7.47 -14.67 5.09
C GLY A 134 7.46 -15.90 4.21
N ASP A 135 7.71 -17.05 4.82
CA ASP A 135 7.61 -18.38 4.22
C ASP A 135 7.29 -19.42 5.32
N GLU A 136 7.02 -20.65 4.89
CA GLU A 136 6.91 -21.85 5.73
C GLU A 136 6.03 -21.66 6.98
N PRO A 137 4.73 -21.37 6.83
CA PRO A 137 3.85 -21.24 7.99
C PRO A 137 3.83 -22.57 8.77
N SER A 138 4.04 -22.51 10.09
CA SER A 138 4.09 -23.71 10.94
C SER A 138 2.78 -24.50 10.96
N ARG A 139 1.70 -23.86 10.49
CA ARG A 139 0.37 -24.44 10.28
C ARG A 139 -0.02 -24.27 8.83
N SER A 140 -0.45 -25.36 8.20
CA SER A 140 -0.96 -25.35 6.82
C SER A 140 -2.10 -24.32 6.67
N PRO A 141 -2.07 -23.45 5.65
CA PRO A 141 -3.12 -22.47 5.39
C PRO A 141 -4.52 -23.08 5.25
N CYS A 142 -4.62 -24.23 4.58
CA CYS A 142 -5.86 -24.98 4.34
C CYS A 142 -5.72 -26.41 4.91
N THR A 143 -6.84 -27.10 5.18
CA THR A 143 -6.84 -28.51 5.64
C THR A 143 -6.86 -29.56 4.51
N GLY A 144 -6.99 -29.12 3.27
CA GLY A 144 -6.98 -29.94 2.06
C GLY A 144 -7.55 -29.16 0.88
N GLU A 145 -7.54 -29.77 -0.30
CA GLU A 145 -8.01 -29.15 -1.57
C GLU A 145 -9.52 -28.81 -1.57
N GLU A 146 -10.32 -29.50 -0.74
CA GLU A 146 -11.77 -29.25 -0.61
C GLU A 146 -12.10 -28.16 0.45
N ASP A 147 -11.09 -27.57 1.08
CA ASP A 147 -11.30 -26.60 2.17
C ASP A 147 -11.68 -25.23 1.62
N THR A 148 -12.96 -24.90 1.79
CA THR A 148 -13.50 -23.58 1.43
C THR A 148 -13.21 -22.50 2.48
N THR A 149 -12.48 -22.84 3.55
CA THR A 149 -12.15 -21.96 4.68
C THR A 149 -10.65 -21.99 4.98
N CYS A 150 -9.85 -21.55 4.02
CA CYS A 150 -8.42 -21.31 4.19
C CYS A 150 -8.15 -20.17 5.20
N GLY A 151 -6.87 -19.81 5.39
CA GLY A 151 -6.46 -18.78 6.36
C GLY A 151 -6.20 -19.31 7.77
N LYS A 152 -6.01 -20.62 7.97
CA LYS A 152 -5.76 -21.19 9.30
C LYS A 152 -4.44 -20.75 9.92
N HIS A 153 -3.51 -20.26 9.10
CA HIS A 153 -2.25 -19.67 9.52
C HIS A 153 -2.42 -18.23 10.04
N LEU A 154 -3.60 -17.61 9.87
CA LEU A 154 -3.92 -16.24 10.26
C LEU A 154 -4.74 -16.18 11.56
N ASP A 155 -4.53 -17.14 12.47
CA ASP A 155 -5.29 -17.27 13.72
C ASP A 155 -4.69 -16.54 14.93
N GLY A 156 -3.60 -15.81 14.74
CA GLY A 156 -2.90 -15.09 15.80
C GLY A 156 -1.81 -15.90 16.51
N GLN A 157 -1.65 -17.20 16.20
CA GLN A 157 -0.79 -18.13 16.97
C GLN A 157 0.23 -18.88 16.11
N THR A 158 0.15 -18.72 14.79
CA THR A 158 1.01 -19.44 13.86
C THR A 158 2.42 -18.84 13.82
N GLY A 159 3.41 -19.72 13.71
CA GLY A 159 4.80 -19.33 13.51
C GLY A 159 5.17 -19.26 12.03
N PHE A 160 6.12 -18.40 11.68
CA PHE A 160 6.58 -18.20 10.31
C PHE A 160 8.10 -18.13 10.23
N ALA A 161 8.65 -18.49 9.07
CA ALA A 161 10.01 -18.15 8.69
C ALA A 161 10.03 -16.82 7.93
N ILE A 162 11.14 -16.09 7.99
CA ILE A 162 11.39 -14.97 7.07
C ILE A 162 12.10 -15.56 5.86
N LYS A 163 11.57 -15.29 4.66
CA LYS A 163 12.14 -15.73 3.38
C LYS A 163 13.57 -15.22 3.24
N ALA A 164 14.46 -16.03 2.67
CA ALA A 164 15.91 -15.74 2.67
C ALA A 164 16.29 -14.46 1.90
N ASP A 165 15.53 -14.11 0.87
CA ASP A 165 15.66 -12.92 0.02
C ASP A 165 14.82 -11.73 0.52
N SER A 166 14.09 -11.87 1.63
CA SER A 166 13.38 -10.76 2.26
C SER A 166 14.37 -9.64 2.61
N PRO A 167 14.07 -8.38 2.26
CA PRO A 167 14.84 -7.24 2.73
C PRO A 167 14.89 -7.21 4.25
N ARG A 168 16.07 -6.87 4.80
CA ARG A 168 16.30 -6.80 6.26
C ARG A 168 16.38 -5.38 6.80
N ASN A 169 16.48 -4.41 5.89
CA ASN A 169 16.58 -2.98 6.16
C ASN A 169 15.29 -2.23 5.79
N ALA A 170 14.17 -2.94 5.62
CA ALA A 170 12.86 -2.35 5.34
C ALA A 170 12.26 -1.72 6.61
N LEU A 171 12.93 -0.70 7.15
CA LEU A 171 12.61 -0.03 8.40
C LEU A 171 11.86 1.28 8.13
N ILE A 172 10.76 1.46 8.86
CA ILE A 172 10.02 2.71 9.00
C ILE A 172 10.12 3.12 10.47
N THR A 173 10.84 4.21 10.78
CA THR A 173 10.90 4.75 12.14
C THR A 173 9.80 5.78 12.37
N GLY A 174 9.37 5.93 13.61
CA GLY A 174 8.32 6.86 13.98
C GLY A 174 8.00 6.79 15.47
N GLN A 175 6.77 7.13 15.82
CA GLN A 175 6.29 7.12 17.20
C GLN A 175 4.96 6.37 17.32
N ILE A 176 4.65 5.94 18.54
CA ILE A 176 3.32 5.46 18.90
C ILE A 176 2.70 6.48 19.86
N ALA A 177 1.51 6.99 19.52
CA ALA A 177 0.74 7.89 20.38
C ALA A 177 -0.72 7.43 20.47
N GLY A 178 -1.19 7.13 21.68
CA GLY A 178 -2.55 6.62 21.90
C GLY A 178 -2.86 5.32 21.14
N GLY A 179 -1.88 4.44 20.99
CA GLY A 179 -2.01 3.18 20.25
C GLY A 179 -1.96 3.32 18.73
N LYS A 180 -1.56 4.48 18.21
CA LYS A 180 -1.39 4.71 16.78
C LYS A 180 0.08 4.90 16.46
N PHE A 181 0.62 4.02 15.62
CA PHE A 181 1.91 4.21 15.00
C PHE A 181 1.76 5.19 13.83
N ASP A 182 2.67 6.16 13.76
CA ASP A 182 2.84 7.09 12.66
C ASP A 182 4.34 7.21 12.41
N GLY A 183 4.80 6.79 11.24
CA GLY A 183 6.23 6.72 10.92
C GLY A 183 6.54 6.81 9.44
N GLY A 184 7.81 7.08 9.17
CA GLY A 184 8.40 7.32 7.86
C GLY A 184 9.21 8.63 7.84
N PRO A 185 9.92 8.91 6.73
CA PRO A 185 10.06 8.05 5.54
C PRO A 185 10.96 6.84 5.80
N GLY A 186 10.77 5.79 5.00
CA GLY A 186 11.60 4.58 5.00
C GLY A 186 11.63 3.91 3.62
N THR A 187 11.98 2.62 3.59
CA THR A 187 11.87 1.80 2.39
C THR A 187 11.15 0.50 2.70
N VAL A 188 10.28 0.03 1.81
CA VAL A 188 9.54 -1.23 1.99
C VAL A 188 9.44 -1.99 0.68
N ARG A 189 9.69 -3.30 0.70
CA ARG A 189 9.35 -4.19 -0.41
C ARG A 189 7.98 -4.80 -0.19
N LEU A 190 7.11 -4.72 -1.19
CA LEU A 190 5.82 -5.38 -1.23
C LEU A 190 5.79 -6.43 -2.35
N GLU A 191 5.07 -7.51 -2.11
CA GLU A 191 4.68 -8.48 -3.13
C GLU A 191 3.15 -8.40 -3.28
N LEU A 192 2.68 -8.02 -4.47
CA LEU A 192 1.26 -7.89 -4.79
C LEU A 192 0.85 -8.96 -5.83
N PRO A 193 -0.01 -9.92 -5.46
CA PRO A 193 -0.60 -10.88 -6.37
C PRO A 193 -1.74 -10.19 -7.12
N LEU A 194 -1.41 -9.45 -8.18
CA LEU A 194 -2.45 -8.75 -8.93
C LEU A 194 -3.25 -9.73 -9.79
N VAL A 195 -2.57 -10.53 -10.61
CA VAL A 195 -3.12 -11.64 -11.38
C VAL A 195 -2.00 -12.63 -11.76
N GLY A 196 -2.32 -13.91 -11.89
CA GLY A 196 -1.38 -14.96 -12.27
C GLY A 196 -0.49 -15.46 -11.13
N ASP A 197 0.50 -16.30 -11.46
CA ASP A 197 1.33 -17.01 -10.47
C ASP A 197 2.54 -16.20 -9.98
N THR A 198 2.84 -15.06 -10.62
CA THR A 198 4.02 -14.25 -10.29
C THR A 198 3.60 -12.95 -9.60
N PRO A 199 3.91 -12.77 -8.30
CA PRO A 199 3.63 -11.52 -7.61
C PRO A 199 4.40 -10.34 -8.22
N LEU A 200 3.74 -9.18 -8.32
CA LEU A 200 4.39 -7.92 -8.62
C LEU A 200 5.21 -7.47 -7.40
N VAL A 201 6.52 -7.40 -7.56
CA VAL A 201 7.44 -6.91 -6.52
C VAL A 201 7.58 -5.40 -6.65
N LEU A 202 7.27 -4.67 -5.58
CA LEU A 202 7.39 -3.21 -5.52
C LEU A 202 8.38 -2.81 -4.44
N ASP A 203 9.48 -2.17 -4.82
CA ASP A 203 10.41 -1.53 -3.91
C ASP A 203 10.00 -0.07 -3.69
N LEU A 204 9.29 0.19 -2.59
CA LEU A 204 8.79 1.51 -2.23
C LEU A 204 9.88 2.35 -1.55
N ILE A 205 10.10 3.56 -2.07
CA ILE A 205 10.87 4.63 -1.43
C ILE A 205 9.93 5.63 -0.74
N GLY A 206 10.46 6.41 0.22
CA GLY A 206 9.65 7.37 0.97
C GLY A 206 8.53 6.71 1.77
N ALA A 207 8.69 5.43 2.13
CA ALA A 207 7.61 4.64 2.68
C ALA A 207 7.15 5.20 4.04
N GLN A 208 5.84 5.35 4.21
CA GLN A 208 5.18 5.81 5.43
C GLN A 208 4.13 4.81 5.86
N ALA A 209 3.97 4.64 7.17
CA ALA A 209 2.93 3.77 7.72
C ALA A 209 2.16 4.45 8.84
N LYS A 210 0.82 4.37 8.76
CA LYS A 210 -0.10 4.83 9.81
C LYS A 210 -1.00 3.68 10.20
N VAL A 211 -0.92 3.21 11.45
CA VAL A 211 -1.65 2.01 11.87
C VAL A 211 -2.03 2.03 13.35
N THR A 212 -3.20 1.47 13.68
CA THR A 212 -3.56 1.24 15.09
C THR A 212 -2.91 -0.05 15.56
N VAL A 213 -2.04 0.05 16.55
CA VAL A 213 -1.25 -1.06 17.09
C VAL A 213 -1.91 -1.61 18.35
N GLY A 214 -2.03 -2.93 18.41
CA GLY A 214 -2.48 -3.64 19.61
C GLY A 214 -1.68 -4.91 19.84
N ALA A 215 -1.78 -5.46 21.06
CA ALA A 215 -1.10 -6.71 21.41
C ALA A 215 -1.55 -7.92 20.58
N ASN A 216 -2.76 -7.87 20.00
CA ASN A 216 -3.34 -8.98 19.24
C ASN A 216 -3.29 -8.77 17.72
N GLY A 217 -2.90 -7.59 17.24
CA GLY A 217 -2.95 -7.28 15.82
C GLY A 217 -2.76 -5.81 15.49
N LEU A 218 -2.74 -5.54 14.19
CA LEU A 218 -2.68 -4.22 13.57
C LEU A 218 -4.03 -3.95 12.88
N GLN A 219 -4.60 -2.78 13.10
CA GLN A 219 -5.93 -2.42 12.59
C GLN A 219 -5.91 -1.08 11.87
N SER A 220 -6.74 -0.96 10.83
CA SER A 220 -6.87 0.27 10.04
C SER A 220 -5.49 0.78 9.57
N GLY A 221 -4.63 -0.15 9.15
CA GLY A 221 -3.30 0.16 8.66
C GLY A 221 -3.38 0.82 7.29
N ARG A 222 -2.52 1.81 7.06
CA ARG A 222 -2.20 2.36 5.76
C ARG A 222 -0.69 2.31 5.58
N LEU A 223 -0.27 1.83 4.44
CA LEU A 223 1.12 1.85 4.01
C LEU A 223 1.16 2.56 2.66
N GLY A 224 2.01 3.57 2.55
CA GLY A 224 2.22 4.29 1.32
C GLY A 224 3.70 4.50 1.06
N GLY A 225 4.04 4.77 -0.19
CA GLY A 225 5.39 5.07 -0.68
C GLY A 225 5.33 5.23 -2.19
N ALA A 226 6.47 5.32 -2.85
CA ALA A 226 6.51 5.48 -4.29
C ALA A 226 7.48 4.51 -4.95
N VAL A 227 7.22 4.18 -6.22
CA VAL A 227 8.17 3.48 -7.09
C VAL A 227 8.82 4.51 -8.01
N THR A 228 10.10 4.32 -8.33
CA THR A 228 10.80 5.20 -9.28
C THR A 228 10.27 5.00 -10.70
N GLU A 229 10.46 5.97 -11.59
CA GLU A 229 10.12 5.82 -13.01
C GLU A 229 10.81 4.61 -13.65
N ASP A 230 12.05 4.30 -13.23
CA ASP A 230 12.78 3.13 -13.72
C ASP A 230 12.07 1.82 -13.30
N ALA A 231 11.76 1.66 -12.00
CA ALA A 231 11.04 0.49 -11.50
C ALA A 231 9.63 0.36 -12.12
N LEU A 232 8.97 1.49 -12.37
CA LEU A 232 7.70 1.53 -13.08
C LEU A 232 7.83 0.94 -14.49
N ARG A 233 8.90 1.27 -15.22
CA ARG A 233 9.15 0.77 -16.58
C ARG A 233 9.62 -0.67 -16.60
N THR A 234 10.49 -1.07 -15.68
CA THR A 234 11.12 -2.40 -15.71
C THR A 234 10.29 -3.47 -15.04
N ASP A 235 9.47 -3.11 -14.05
CA ASP A 235 8.80 -4.08 -13.18
C ASP A 235 7.27 -3.95 -13.29
N VAL A 236 6.73 -2.73 -13.12
CA VAL A 236 5.28 -2.52 -13.06
C VAL A 236 4.61 -2.63 -14.43
N LEU A 237 5.16 -1.98 -15.45
CA LEU A 237 4.59 -1.99 -16.79
C LEU A 237 4.54 -3.40 -17.41
N PRO A 238 5.60 -4.24 -17.34
CA PRO A 238 5.53 -5.61 -17.82
C PRO A 238 4.51 -6.46 -17.05
N ALA A 239 4.40 -6.28 -15.73
CA ALA A 239 3.37 -6.98 -14.95
C ALA A 239 1.96 -6.54 -15.37
N LEU A 240 1.73 -5.23 -15.55
CA LEU A 240 0.47 -4.70 -16.03
C LEU A 240 0.12 -5.20 -17.43
N GLN A 241 1.10 -5.27 -18.34
CA GLN A 241 0.92 -5.84 -19.66
C GLN A 241 0.44 -7.29 -19.56
N GLN A 242 1.11 -8.13 -18.75
CA GLN A 242 0.72 -9.52 -18.58
C GLN A 242 -0.71 -9.66 -18.05
N ILE A 243 -1.08 -8.82 -17.08
CA ILE A 243 -2.45 -8.75 -16.55
C ILE A 243 -3.47 -8.45 -17.64
N LEU A 244 -3.20 -7.44 -18.46
CA LEU A 244 -4.11 -7.05 -19.56
C LEU A 244 -4.23 -8.16 -20.60
N VAL A 245 -3.12 -8.84 -20.92
CA VAL A 245 -3.09 -9.98 -21.84
C VAL A 245 -3.87 -11.17 -21.27
N ASP A 246 -3.71 -11.47 -19.99
CA ASP A 246 -4.41 -12.60 -19.34
C ASP A 246 -5.92 -12.36 -19.32
N VAL A 247 -6.36 -11.15 -18.92
CA VAL A 247 -7.78 -10.76 -18.93
C VAL A 247 -8.34 -10.76 -20.36
N ALA A 248 -7.61 -10.21 -21.33
CA ALA A 248 -8.06 -10.26 -22.72
C ALA A 248 -8.14 -11.70 -23.25
N GLY A 249 -7.18 -12.55 -22.88
CA GLY A 249 -7.09 -13.95 -23.28
C GLY A 249 -8.25 -14.83 -22.84
N GLU A 250 -9.08 -14.39 -21.89
CA GLU A 250 -10.32 -15.07 -21.52
C GLU A 250 -11.35 -15.09 -22.66
N ASP A 251 -11.39 -14.02 -23.46
CA ASP A 251 -12.37 -13.81 -24.54
C ASP A 251 -11.76 -13.78 -25.94
N CYS A 252 -10.42 -13.75 -26.02
CA CYS A 252 -9.66 -13.52 -27.25
C CYS A 252 -8.78 -14.71 -27.63
N VAL A 253 -8.58 -14.90 -28.93
CA VAL A 253 -7.67 -15.91 -29.47
C VAL A 253 -6.56 -15.21 -30.25
N PRO A 254 -5.31 -15.21 -29.74
CA PRO A 254 -4.20 -14.59 -30.45
C PRO A 254 -4.06 -15.12 -31.88
N GLY A 255 -4.01 -14.20 -32.85
CA GLY A 255 -3.92 -14.51 -34.29
C GLY A 255 -5.21 -15.06 -34.94
N GLY A 256 -6.36 -14.96 -34.27
CA GLY A 256 -7.68 -15.28 -34.84
C GLY A 256 -8.12 -14.31 -35.95
N GLU A 257 -9.08 -14.72 -36.79
CA GLU A 257 -9.66 -13.84 -37.83
C GLU A 257 -10.47 -12.68 -37.20
N THR A 258 -11.01 -12.92 -36.01
CA THR A 258 -11.55 -11.91 -35.09
C THR A 258 -10.76 -12.05 -33.79
N CYS A 259 -10.01 -11.02 -33.37
CA CYS A 259 -9.14 -11.10 -32.20
C CYS A 259 -9.91 -11.56 -30.95
N CYS A 260 -11.12 -11.05 -30.78
CA CYS A 260 -11.96 -11.27 -29.60
C CYS A 260 -13.42 -11.55 -29.97
N THR A 261 -14.16 -12.08 -28.99
CA THR A 261 -15.62 -12.14 -29.05
C THR A 261 -16.19 -10.72 -29.04
N PRO A 262 -17.14 -10.35 -29.93
CA PRO A 262 -17.74 -9.02 -29.91
C PRO A 262 -18.43 -8.69 -28.59
N GLU A 263 -18.31 -7.45 -28.14
CA GLU A 263 -18.83 -6.89 -26.88
C GLU A 263 -18.20 -7.50 -25.61
N SER A 264 -17.06 -8.18 -25.75
CA SER A 264 -16.35 -8.78 -24.62
C SER A 264 -15.40 -7.80 -23.93
N THR A 265 -14.96 -8.14 -22.72
CA THR A 265 -13.94 -7.36 -21.99
C THR A 265 -12.63 -7.36 -22.78
N GLY A 266 -12.25 -8.50 -23.37
CA GLY A 266 -11.08 -8.58 -24.23
C GLY A 266 -11.13 -7.70 -25.49
N GLU A 267 -12.28 -7.58 -26.18
CA GLU A 267 -12.43 -6.66 -27.31
C GLU A 267 -12.19 -5.21 -26.88
N LEU A 268 -12.76 -4.79 -25.75
CA LEU A 268 -12.55 -3.46 -25.19
C LEU A 268 -11.06 -3.20 -24.87
N LEU A 269 -10.36 -4.17 -24.30
CA LEU A 269 -8.94 -4.02 -23.97
C LEU A 269 -8.07 -3.88 -25.22
N TYR A 270 -8.31 -4.68 -26.26
CA TYR A 270 -7.60 -4.53 -27.53
C TYR A 270 -7.95 -3.22 -28.25
N ASP A 271 -9.22 -2.80 -28.26
CA ASP A 271 -9.61 -1.49 -28.80
C ASP A 271 -8.90 -0.31 -28.11
N LEU A 272 -8.52 -0.48 -26.84
CA LEU A 272 -7.81 0.53 -26.06
C LEU A 272 -6.30 0.46 -26.20
N PHE A 273 -5.71 -0.73 -26.32
CA PHE A 273 -4.27 -0.95 -26.15
C PHE A 273 -3.57 -1.63 -27.33
N ASP A 274 -4.26 -2.34 -28.22
CA ASP A 274 -3.70 -2.96 -29.43
C ASP A 274 -3.86 -1.99 -30.62
N GLU A 275 -2.95 -1.02 -30.73
CA GLU A 275 -3.02 0.03 -31.74
C GLU A 275 -2.67 -0.51 -33.14
N ASP A 276 -1.82 -1.54 -33.23
CA ASP A 276 -1.39 -2.10 -34.50
C ASP A 276 -2.29 -3.22 -35.05
N GLY A 277 -3.26 -3.68 -34.25
CA GLY A 277 -4.25 -4.69 -34.61
C GLY A 277 -3.64 -6.10 -34.72
N SER A 278 -2.61 -6.38 -33.93
CA SER A 278 -1.91 -7.66 -33.93
C SER A 278 -2.62 -8.76 -33.13
N CYS A 279 -3.72 -8.42 -32.43
CA CYS A 279 -4.40 -9.27 -31.46
C CYS A 279 -3.49 -9.64 -30.27
N ASP A 280 -2.56 -8.76 -29.91
CA ASP A 280 -1.65 -8.87 -28.78
C ASP A 280 -1.45 -7.47 -28.19
N ILE A 281 -1.28 -7.35 -26.87
CA ILE A 281 -0.95 -6.07 -26.22
C ILE A 281 0.52 -6.11 -25.91
N SER A 282 1.34 -5.46 -26.74
CA SER A 282 2.78 -5.37 -26.52
C SER A 282 3.12 -4.31 -25.47
N LEU A 283 4.27 -4.48 -24.82
CA LEU A 283 4.80 -3.47 -23.90
C LEU A 283 5.00 -2.11 -24.60
N THR A 284 5.41 -2.12 -25.88
CA THR A 284 5.59 -0.90 -26.66
C THR A 284 4.29 -0.16 -26.90
N GLU A 285 3.19 -0.87 -27.15
CA GLU A 285 1.88 -0.22 -27.27
C GLU A 285 1.43 0.36 -25.94
N LEU A 286 1.62 -0.38 -24.85
CA LEU A 286 1.30 0.10 -23.50
C LEU A 286 2.07 1.38 -23.14
N GLU A 287 3.38 1.42 -23.45
CA GLU A 287 4.23 2.60 -23.23
C GLU A 287 3.85 3.81 -24.09
N ASN A 288 3.41 3.59 -25.33
CA ASN A 288 3.03 4.66 -26.26
C ASN A 288 1.56 5.07 -26.11
N ASN A 289 0.77 4.32 -25.34
CA ASN A 289 -0.63 4.60 -25.13
C ASN A 289 -0.81 5.92 -24.37
N SER A 290 -1.60 6.84 -24.94
CA SER A 290 -1.82 8.17 -24.35
C SER A 290 -2.52 8.14 -22.98
N LEU A 291 -3.37 7.13 -22.74
CA LEU A 291 -4.04 6.93 -21.46
C LEU A 291 -3.02 6.47 -20.42
N ILE A 292 -2.21 5.46 -20.74
CA ILE A 292 -1.21 4.90 -19.84
C ILE A 292 -0.11 5.90 -19.51
N SER A 293 0.46 6.57 -20.51
CA SER A 293 1.49 7.59 -20.29
C SER A 293 1.03 8.75 -19.42
N THR A 294 -0.26 9.12 -19.49
CA THR A 294 -0.83 10.14 -18.59
C THR A 294 -1.06 9.59 -17.19
N LEU A 295 -1.53 8.35 -17.09
CA LEU A 295 -1.88 7.71 -15.83
C LEU A 295 -0.64 7.36 -15.00
N LEU A 296 0.37 6.77 -15.65
CA LEU A 296 1.64 6.32 -15.07
C LEU A 296 2.74 7.39 -15.15
N ALA A 297 2.41 8.63 -15.49
CA ALA A 297 3.38 9.70 -15.34
C ALA A 297 3.77 9.81 -13.85
N PRO A 298 5.07 9.94 -13.53
CA PRO A 298 5.50 10.28 -12.18
C PRO A 298 4.70 11.46 -11.62
N ASP A 299 4.25 11.33 -10.37
CA ASP A 299 3.44 12.34 -9.68
C ASP A 299 4.19 13.02 -8.54
N LEU A 300 5.35 12.50 -8.12
CA LEU A 300 6.16 13.04 -7.01
C LEU A 300 7.60 13.31 -7.44
N ASP A 301 8.18 14.38 -6.88
CA ASP A 301 9.62 14.71 -6.86
C ASP A 301 10.19 14.20 -5.53
N LEU A 302 10.76 12.98 -5.54
CA LEU A 302 11.30 12.35 -4.34
C LEU A 302 12.82 12.23 -4.34
N LEU A 303 13.47 12.31 -5.50
CA LEU A 303 14.91 12.14 -5.64
C LEU A 303 15.59 13.44 -6.07
N ASP A 304 16.82 13.66 -5.61
CA ASP A 304 17.67 14.71 -6.17
C ASP A 304 18.31 14.29 -7.52
N GLU A 305 19.02 15.22 -8.16
CA GLU A 305 19.80 14.96 -9.39
C GLU A 305 20.79 13.78 -9.24
N GLY A 306 21.18 13.45 -8.00
CA GLY A 306 22.06 12.32 -7.67
C GLY A 306 21.33 11.00 -7.42
N GLY A 307 20.00 10.95 -7.49
CA GLY A 307 19.15 9.79 -7.22
C GLY A 307 18.98 9.47 -5.73
N ASN A 308 19.27 10.42 -4.83
CA ASN A 308 19.09 10.23 -3.39
C ASN A 308 17.72 10.75 -2.96
N PHE A 309 17.09 10.08 -2.01
CA PHE A 309 15.82 10.52 -1.44
C PHE A 309 15.95 11.91 -0.81
N ASN A 310 15.34 12.91 -1.46
CA ASN A 310 15.34 14.32 -1.07
C ASN A 310 14.09 14.99 -1.68
N PRO A 311 12.91 14.83 -1.05
CA PRO A 311 11.65 15.30 -1.62
C PRO A 311 11.64 16.79 -1.95
N ASN A 312 10.99 17.14 -3.06
CA ASN A 312 10.76 18.52 -3.52
C ASN A 312 12.06 19.32 -3.76
N SER A 313 13.14 18.67 -4.18
CA SER A 313 14.47 19.30 -4.19
C SER A 313 14.92 19.86 -5.54
N ASP A 314 14.51 19.25 -6.64
CA ASP A 314 14.95 19.63 -7.99
C ASP A 314 13.81 20.01 -8.95
N GLY A 315 12.56 19.77 -8.55
CA GLY A 315 11.35 20.07 -9.30
C GLY A 315 11.01 19.06 -10.40
N VAL A 316 11.67 17.89 -10.43
CA VAL A 316 11.46 16.83 -11.42
C VAL A 316 10.61 15.73 -10.79
N LEU A 317 9.45 15.44 -11.39
CA LEU A 317 8.66 14.28 -10.97
C LEU A 317 9.36 13.01 -11.47
N ASP A 318 9.74 12.14 -10.54
CA ASP A 318 10.57 10.97 -10.78
C ASP A 318 10.01 9.67 -10.18
N SER A 319 8.92 9.79 -9.43
CA SER A 319 8.33 8.70 -8.67
C SER A 319 6.81 8.66 -8.81
N LEU A 320 6.24 7.45 -8.78
CA LEU A 320 4.81 7.18 -8.83
C LEU A 320 4.30 6.67 -7.47
N SER A 321 3.37 7.38 -6.86
CA SER A 321 2.86 7.10 -5.52
C SER A 321 1.89 5.92 -5.46
N LEU A 322 1.97 5.14 -4.38
CA LEU A 322 1.09 4.03 -4.04
C LEU A 322 0.70 4.11 -2.55
N GLY A 323 -0.59 3.91 -2.27
CA GLY A 323 -1.15 3.77 -0.94
C GLY A 323 -2.11 2.58 -0.86
N ILE A 324 -1.91 1.72 0.12
CA ILE A 324 -2.72 0.53 0.37
C ILE A 324 -3.21 0.48 1.82
N GLY A 325 -4.32 -0.20 2.04
CA GLY A 325 -4.83 -0.54 3.37
C GLY A 325 -4.34 -1.92 3.80
N PHE A 326 -4.23 -2.15 5.11
CA PHE A 326 -3.93 -3.48 5.64
C PHE A 326 -4.47 -3.68 7.07
N SER A 327 -4.59 -4.95 7.45
CA SER A 327 -4.66 -5.39 8.83
C SER A 327 -3.72 -6.57 9.06
N ALA A 328 -3.44 -6.85 10.32
CA ALA A 328 -2.61 -7.99 10.70
C ALA A 328 -3.08 -8.59 12.02
N VAL A 329 -2.79 -9.88 12.22
CA VAL A 329 -2.97 -10.60 13.49
C VAL A 329 -1.62 -10.94 14.08
N GLY A 330 -1.59 -11.31 15.37
CA GLY A 330 -0.37 -11.80 16.02
C GLY A 330 0.29 -12.96 15.25
N ALA A 331 1.61 -13.00 15.25
CA ALA A 331 2.39 -14.08 14.64
C ALA A 331 3.62 -14.36 15.49
N THR A 332 4.26 -15.52 15.30
CA THR A 332 5.55 -15.82 15.93
C THR A 332 6.65 -15.97 14.87
N PHE A 333 7.62 -15.07 14.86
CA PHE A 333 8.86 -15.22 14.11
C PHE A 333 9.99 -14.48 14.82
N SER A 334 11.23 -14.69 14.40
CA SER A 334 12.39 -13.99 14.96
C SER A 334 12.87 -12.93 13.97
N PRO A 335 12.59 -11.64 14.23
CA PRO A 335 13.19 -10.56 13.46
C PRO A 335 14.73 -10.69 13.46
N PRO A 336 15.42 -10.36 12.35
CA PRO A 336 16.88 -10.32 12.34
C PRO A 336 17.40 -9.35 13.41
N VAL A 337 18.50 -9.72 14.08
CA VAL A 337 19.22 -8.79 14.96
C VAL A 337 19.80 -7.69 14.07
N GLN A 338 19.48 -6.44 14.40
CA GLN A 338 20.04 -5.25 13.76
C GLN A 338 21.39 -4.87 14.34
#